data_AF-A0A022VM40-F1
#
_entry.id   AF-A0A022VM40-F1
#
_cell.length_a   1.000
_cell.length_b   1.000
_cell.length_c   1.000
_cell.angle_alpha   90.00
_cell.angle_beta   90.00
_cell.angle_gamma   90.00
#
_symmetry.space_group_name_H-M   'P 1'
#
loop_
_entity.id
_entity.type
_entity.pdbx_description
1 polymer ?
#
loop_
_entity_poly.entity_id
_entity_poly.type
_entity_poly.pdbx_seq_one_letter_code
_entity_poly.pdbx_strand_id
1 'polypeptide(L)'
;MIDSFRDTGKPLLSILATPGSIFMLALEKFRHRTLYANAINDLSAVYYTTAISRIDPFTQVDDLSISYVDGYAPIVIDPDQSILIKPKSQSFLGQLTYSAYSMISVFSFRLAVFTVIGFVSVIFLINAAYQTIRSEKRIRLHEQGKSGVIYNTYRVPLITNGFRNAVEDMYETANAAQKPEYISGLTTATNERPHDMNGETPTPAQPLPAVATAYTATKPLQSTDNNTVHKSGEATFPTLALTAAQFQIIDNLNAVGFRKYPVHIHQVRHSHAAIIVRSPRESFKEGKIVVRHWLEKEFRI
;
A
#
# COMPACT_ATOMS: atom_id res chain seq x y z
N MET A 1 1.94 -0.20 -14.35
CA MET A 1 2.04 1.18 -13.80
C MET A 1 0.73 1.88 -14.08
N ILE A 2 0.29 2.75 -13.16
CA ILE A 2 -1.09 3.28 -13.13
C ILE A 2 -1.13 4.74 -13.61
N ASP A 3 0.02 5.41 -13.66
CA ASP A 3 0.16 6.81 -14.05
C ASP A 3 0.33 7.01 -15.57
N SER A 4 -0.06 8.19 -16.04
CA SER A 4 0.18 8.69 -17.40
C SER A 4 0.71 10.12 -17.28
N PHE A 5 1.84 10.41 -17.93
CA PHE A 5 2.49 11.73 -17.84
C PHE A 5 2.18 12.59 -19.07
N ARG A 6 1.63 13.80 -18.86
CA ARG A 6 1.42 14.85 -19.88
C ARG A 6 0.90 14.30 -21.23
N ASP A 7 -0.15 13.48 -21.17
CA ASP A 7 -0.84 12.91 -22.33
C ASP A 7 0.00 12.01 -23.25
N THR A 8 1.19 11.59 -22.80
CA THR A 8 2.06 10.67 -23.57
C THR A 8 1.54 9.23 -23.60
N GLY A 9 0.53 8.90 -22.78
CA GLY A 9 0.05 7.54 -22.58
C GLY A 9 1.07 6.62 -21.91
N LYS A 10 2.20 7.18 -21.42
CA LYS A 10 3.27 6.44 -20.75
C LYS A 10 3.42 6.87 -19.29
N PRO A 11 3.73 5.92 -18.40
CA PRO A 11 4.13 6.20 -17.02
C PRO A 11 5.36 7.10 -16.95
N LEU A 12 5.41 8.00 -15.96
CA LEU A 12 6.52 8.94 -15.80
C LEU A 12 7.87 8.23 -15.72
N LEU A 13 7.97 7.19 -14.88
CA LEU A 13 9.23 6.45 -14.70
C LEU A 13 9.74 5.79 -15.99
N SER A 14 8.82 5.37 -16.87
CA SER A 14 9.18 4.82 -18.18
C SER A 14 9.80 5.88 -19.09
N ILE A 15 9.27 7.12 -19.05
CA ILE A 15 9.81 8.25 -19.81
C ILE A 15 11.18 8.66 -19.27
N LEU A 16 11.32 8.75 -17.94
CA LEU A 16 12.60 9.08 -17.31
C LEU A 16 13.69 8.07 -17.69
N ALA A 17 13.37 6.78 -17.65
CA ALA A 17 14.28 5.69 -18.00
C ALA A 17 14.34 5.38 -19.51
N THR A 18 13.76 6.22 -20.37
CA THR A 18 13.88 6.02 -21.84
C THR A 18 15.31 6.31 -22.27
N PRO A 19 15.97 5.42 -23.04
CA PRO A 19 17.32 5.66 -23.54
C PRO A 19 17.38 6.96 -24.35
N GLY A 20 18.43 7.76 -24.15
CA GLY A 20 18.57 9.07 -24.78
C GLY A 20 17.71 10.19 -24.16
N SER A 21 16.92 9.92 -23.12
CA SER A 21 16.28 10.99 -22.35
C SER A 21 17.34 11.86 -21.66
N ILE A 22 17.02 13.12 -21.37
CA ILE A 22 17.93 14.03 -20.64
C ILE A 22 18.38 13.43 -19.29
N PHE A 23 17.53 12.62 -18.66
CA PHE A 23 17.81 11.96 -17.39
C PHE A 23 18.84 10.84 -17.56
N MET A 24 18.67 9.97 -18.56
CA MET A 24 19.63 8.90 -18.85
C MET A 24 20.97 9.45 -19.31
N LEU A 25 20.97 10.45 -20.21
CA LEU A 25 22.17 11.14 -20.66
C LEU A 25 22.91 11.85 -19.52
N ALA A 26 22.18 12.42 -18.55
CA ALA A 26 22.78 13.00 -17.36
C ALA A 26 23.39 11.93 -16.44
N LEU A 27 22.70 10.80 -16.23
CA LEU A 27 23.23 9.67 -15.46
C LEU A 27 24.51 9.10 -16.10
N GLU A 28 24.57 9.06 -17.43
CA GLU A 28 25.74 8.60 -18.18
C GLU A 28 26.99 9.47 -17.99
N LYS A 29 26.81 10.77 -17.66
CA LYS A 29 27.93 11.70 -17.45
C LYS A 29 28.68 11.49 -16.15
N PHE A 30 28.10 10.76 -15.18
CA PHE A 30 28.81 10.48 -13.93
C PHE A 30 29.95 9.48 -14.18
N ARG A 31 31.18 9.88 -13.83
CA ARG A 31 32.38 9.05 -13.94
C ARG A 31 32.26 7.76 -13.13
N HIS A 32 31.67 7.85 -11.94
CA HIS A 32 31.48 6.75 -11.01
C HIS A 32 30.00 6.58 -10.73
N ARG A 33 29.49 5.36 -10.96
CA ARG A 33 28.08 5.01 -10.80
C ARG A 33 28.02 3.78 -9.94
N THR A 34 27.86 4.00 -8.64
CA THR A 34 27.94 2.94 -7.64
C THR A 34 26.71 3.00 -6.74
N LEU A 35 26.10 1.84 -6.48
CA LEU A 35 24.93 1.69 -5.63
C LEU A 35 25.27 0.81 -4.45
N TYR A 36 24.80 1.17 -3.27
CA TYR A 36 24.81 0.31 -2.08
C TYR A 36 23.37 0.01 -1.71
N ALA A 37 23.02 -1.27 -1.67
CA ALA A 37 21.65 -1.72 -1.45
C ALA A 37 21.61 -2.65 -0.24
N ASN A 38 20.75 -2.37 0.74
CA ASN A 38 20.55 -3.27 1.86
C ASN A 38 19.97 -4.60 1.35
N ALA A 39 20.68 -5.70 1.62
CA ALA A 39 20.24 -7.05 1.29
C ALA A 39 19.02 -7.46 2.14
N ILE A 40 19.00 -7.05 3.41
CA ILE A 40 17.92 -7.41 4.36
C ILE A 40 17.45 -6.23 5.20
N ASN A 41 16.23 -6.38 5.72
CA ASN A 41 15.60 -5.51 6.72
C ASN A 41 15.36 -4.04 6.32
N ASP A 42 15.53 -3.68 5.04
CA ASP A 42 15.16 -2.36 4.54
C ASP A 42 13.74 -2.40 3.96
N LEU A 43 12.76 -2.11 4.81
CA LEU A 43 11.34 -2.07 4.41
C LEU A 43 10.98 -0.80 3.63
N SER A 44 11.77 0.26 3.77
CA SER A 44 11.53 1.54 3.08
C SER A 44 12.11 1.53 1.67
N ALA A 45 13.23 0.84 1.48
CA ALA A 45 13.97 0.77 0.23
C ALA A 45 14.47 -0.66 0.02
N VAL A 46 13.55 -1.54 -0.41
CA VAL A 46 13.81 -2.98 -0.57
C VAL A 46 14.97 -3.23 -1.56
N TYR A 47 15.70 -4.33 -1.39
CA TYR A 47 16.87 -4.67 -2.18
C TYR A 47 16.67 -4.52 -3.69
N TYR A 48 15.64 -5.15 -4.26
CA TYR A 48 15.45 -5.16 -5.71
C TYR A 48 15.14 -3.79 -6.32
N THR A 49 14.64 -2.82 -5.53
CA THR A 49 14.41 -1.45 -6.01
C THR A 49 15.71 -0.65 -5.99
N THR A 50 16.45 -0.70 -4.89
CA THR A 50 17.71 0.04 -4.71
C THR A 50 18.86 -0.52 -5.51
N ALA A 51 18.89 -1.85 -5.68
CA ALA A 51 19.86 -2.54 -6.53
C ALA A 51 19.43 -2.58 -8.01
N ILE A 52 18.27 -2.05 -8.40
CA ILE A 52 17.78 -2.06 -9.79
C ILE A 52 17.85 -3.49 -10.36
N SER A 53 17.19 -4.44 -9.68
CA SER A 53 17.33 -5.87 -9.95
C SER A 53 16.01 -6.52 -10.37
N ARG A 54 16.09 -7.52 -11.25
CA ARG A 54 14.96 -8.36 -11.68
C ARG A 54 14.66 -9.49 -10.70
N ILE A 55 15.61 -9.81 -9.82
CA ILE A 55 15.56 -10.87 -8.82
C ILE A 55 15.91 -10.33 -7.43
N ASP A 56 15.43 -11.01 -6.40
CA ASP A 56 15.84 -10.77 -5.01
C ASP A 56 16.38 -12.06 -4.37
N PRO A 57 17.71 -12.27 -4.39
CA PRO A 57 18.31 -13.45 -3.81
C PRO A 57 18.26 -13.45 -2.29
N PHE A 58 18.11 -12.28 -1.65
CA PHE A 58 18.26 -12.10 -0.20
C PHE A 58 16.98 -12.32 0.59
N THR A 59 15.93 -12.87 -0.02
CA THR A 59 14.71 -13.26 0.69
C THR A 59 14.97 -14.35 1.74
N GLN A 60 15.97 -15.23 1.52
CA GLN A 60 16.37 -16.29 2.45
C GLN A 60 17.90 -16.29 2.67
N VAL A 61 18.43 -15.18 3.22
CA VAL A 61 19.89 -15.00 3.43
C VAL A 61 20.56 -16.13 4.20
N ASP A 62 19.86 -16.75 5.16
CA ASP A 62 20.42 -17.83 5.97
C ASP A 62 20.84 -19.05 5.14
N ASP A 63 20.10 -19.32 4.05
CA ASP A 63 20.34 -20.42 3.12
C ASP A 63 21.42 -20.09 2.07
N LEU A 64 22.00 -18.88 2.10
CA LEU A 64 22.99 -18.43 1.11
C LEU A 64 24.41 -18.47 1.66
N SER A 65 25.34 -18.91 0.83
CA SER A 65 26.77 -18.77 1.02
C SER A 65 27.20 -17.47 0.36
N ILE A 66 27.39 -16.45 1.18
CA ILE A 66 27.68 -15.09 0.76
C ILE A 66 29.19 -14.86 0.85
N SER A 67 29.77 -14.45 -0.27
CA SER A 67 31.12 -13.93 -0.33
C SER A 67 31.13 -12.43 -0.09
N TYR A 68 32.14 -11.96 0.65
CA TYR A 68 32.28 -10.56 1.02
C TYR A 68 33.54 -9.97 0.38
N VAL A 69 33.52 -8.66 0.18
CA VAL A 69 34.71 -7.94 -0.29
C VAL A 69 35.82 -8.04 0.77
N ASP A 70 37.03 -8.38 0.32
CA ASP A 70 38.20 -8.51 1.18
C ASP A 70 38.44 -7.25 2.03
N GLY A 71 38.54 -7.43 3.34
CA GLY A 71 38.72 -6.33 4.31
C GLY A 71 37.42 -5.63 4.74
N TYR A 72 36.26 -5.99 4.19
CA TYR A 72 34.95 -5.43 4.55
C TYR A 72 33.91 -6.50 4.93
N ALA A 73 34.35 -7.75 5.07
CA ALA A 73 33.55 -8.82 5.64
C ALA A 73 33.18 -8.52 7.11
N PRO A 74 31.99 -8.95 7.58
CA PRO A 74 30.91 -9.62 6.86
C PRO A 74 29.85 -8.62 6.33
N ILE A 75 30.20 -7.38 5.97
CA ILE A 75 29.19 -6.33 5.72
C ILE A 75 28.94 -6.08 4.23
N VAL A 76 30.00 -5.90 3.43
CA VAL A 76 29.87 -5.58 2.00
C VAL A 76 30.01 -6.87 1.18
N ILE A 77 28.95 -7.23 0.46
CA ILE A 77 28.90 -8.43 -0.38
C ILE A 77 29.62 -8.15 -1.69
N ASP A 78 30.43 -9.11 -2.15
CA ASP A 78 31.17 -8.99 -3.40
C ASP A 78 30.22 -9.17 -4.59
N PRO A 79 30.06 -8.18 -5.49
CA PRO A 79 29.21 -8.33 -6.67
C PRO A 79 29.82 -9.19 -7.77
N ASP A 80 31.14 -9.39 -7.75
CA ASP A 80 31.85 -10.12 -8.79
C ASP A 80 31.82 -11.64 -8.55
N GLN A 81 31.40 -12.06 -7.34
CA GLN A 81 31.22 -13.46 -6.96
C GLN A 81 29.75 -13.87 -6.96
N SER A 82 29.45 -15.04 -7.52
CA SER A 82 28.09 -15.57 -7.52
C SER A 82 27.65 -16.01 -6.12
N ILE A 83 26.40 -15.72 -5.79
CA ILE A 83 25.77 -16.17 -4.55
C ILE A 83 25.45 -17.66 -4.70
N LEU A 84 25.99 -18.49 -3.81
CA LEU A 84 25.73 -19.93 -3.81
C LEU A 84 24.66 -20.27 -2.76
N ILE A 85 23.84 -21.29 -3.03
CA ILE A 85 22.94 -21.85 -2.03
C ILE A 85 23.78 -22.77 -1.12
N LYS A 86 23.74 -22.54 0.19
CA LYS A 86 24.38 -23.44 1.16
C LYS A 86 23.76 -24.84 1.00
N PRO A 87 24.57 -25.90 0.97
CA PRO A 87 24.02 -27.24 1.09
C PRO A 87 23.29 -27.32 2.44
N LYS A 88 21.99 -27.65 2.41
CA LYS A 88 21.20 -27.85 3.63
C LYS A 88 21.80 -29.02 4.42
N SER A 89 22.69 -28.71 5.36
CA SER A 89 23.11 -29.66 6.38
C SER A 89 21.89 -29.94 7.25
N GLN A 90 21.27 -31.10 7.07
CA GLN A 90 20.11 -31.54 7.83
C GLN A 90 20.49 -31.81 9.28
N SER A 91 20.71 -30.76 10.07
CA SER A 91 20.65 -30.87 11.52
C SER A 91 19.18 -30.77 11.93
N PHE A 92 18.48 -31.91 11.87
CA PHE A 92 17.07 -32.06 12.25
C PHE A 92 16.75 -31.47 13.64
N LEU A 93 17.72 -31.45 14.56
CA LEU A 93 17.58 -30.90 15.91
C LEU A 93 17.51 -29.36 15.94
N GLY A 94 18.18 -28.68 15.00
CA GLY A 94 18.18 -27.22 14.91
C GLY A 94 16.89 -26.63 14.34
N GLN A 95 16.27 -27.30 13.37
CA GLN A 95 14.98 -26.88 12.81
C GLN A 95 13.84 -27.00 13.82
N LEU A 96 13.85 -28.05 14.66
CA LEU A 96 12.78 -28.27 15.64
C LEU A 96 12.72 -27.16 16.70
N THR A 97 13.89 -26.69 17.15
CA THR A 97 13.99 -25.67 18.23
C THR A 97 13.64 -24.27 17.74
N TYR A 98 14.05 -23.91 16.51
CA TYR A 98 13.72 -22.60 15.92
C TYR A 98 12.22 -22.49 15.58
N SER A 99 11.62 -23.54 15.01
CA SER A 99 10.18 -23.58 14.73
C SER A 99 9.33 -23.54 16.00
N ALA A 100 9.75 -24.17 17.09
CA ALA A 100 9.05 -24.13 18.37
C ALA A 100 9.03 -22.72 18.98
N TYR A 101 10.18 -22.03 19.01
CA TYR A 101 10.28 -20.69 19.61
C TYR A 101 9.47 -19.63 18.83
N SER A 102 9.53 -19.70 17.49
CA SER A 102 8.74 -18.85 16.59
C SER A 102 7.23 -19.03 16.82
N MET A 103 6.75 -20.28 16.85
CA MET A 103 5.32 -20.56 17.09
C MET A 103 4.86 -20.13 18.48
N ILE A 104 5.69 -20.33 19.53
CA ILE A 104 5.35 -19.93 20.90
C ILE A 104 5.16 -18.41 21.02
N SER A 105 6.05 -17.61 20.41
CA SER A 105 5.96 -16.15 20.50
C SER A 105 4.73 -15.57 19.77
N VAL A 106 4.42 -16.10 18.58
CA VAL A 106 3.26 -15.67 17.79
C VAL A 106 1.95 -16.13 18.44
N PHE A 107 1.92 -17.34 18.99
CA PHE A 107 0.75 -17.86 19.71
C PHE A 107 0.47 -17.04 20.97
N SER A 108 1.51 -16.71 21.76
CA SER A 108 1.38 -15.92 22.98
C SER A 108 0.85 -14.51 22.69
N PHE A 109 1.31 -13.88 21.61
CA PHE A 109 0.80 -12.58 21.18
C PHE A 109 -0.67 -12.63 20.74
N ARG A 110 -1.06 -13.62 19.91
CA ARG A 110 -2.45 -13.80 19.48
C ARG A 110 -3.38 -14.06 20.66
N LEU A 111 -2.98 -14.94 21.58
CA LEU A 111 -3.75 -15.23 22.79
C LEU A 111 -3.94 -13.96 23.64
N ALA A 112 -2.87 -13.19 23.88
CA ALA A 112 -2.95 -11.94 24.62
C ALA A 112 -3.92 -10.93 23.97
N VAL A 113 -3.88 -10.78 22.65
CA VAL A 113 -4.80 -9.92 21.90
C VAL A 113 -6.24 -10.39 22.07
N PHE A 114 -6.54 -11.67 21.90
CA PHE A 114 -7.89 -12.21 22.09
C PHE A 114 -8.40 -12.02 23.52
N THR A 115 -7.56 -12.25 24.53
CA THR A 115 -7.93 -12.06 25.93
C THR A 115 -8.22 -10.60 26.24
N VAL A 116 -7.38 -9.67 25.77
CA VAL A 116 -7.59 -8.23 26.00
C VAL A 116 -8.84 -7.73 25.28
N ILE A 117 -9.05 -8.08 24.01
CA ILE A 117 -10.27 -7.70 23.27
C ILE A 117 -11.52 -8.27 23.96
N GLY A 118 -11.48 -9.53 24.40
CA GLY A 118 -12.59 -10.15 25.12
C GLY A 118 -12.92 -9.42 26.41
N PHE A 119 -11.90 -9.11 27.21
CA PHE A 119 -12.08 -8.42 28.50
C PHE A 119 -12.61 -6.99 28.33
N VAL A 120 -12.06 -6.24 27.36
CA VAL A 120 -12.52 -4.89 27.01
C VAL A 120 -13.98 -4.93 26.52
N SER A 121 -14.35 -5.93 25.73
CA SER A 121 -15.72 -6.09 25.23
C SER A 121 -16.74 -6.32 26.36
N VAL A 122 -16.38 -7.12 27.37
CA VAL A 122 -17.24 -7.37 28.54
C VAL A 122 -17.41 -6.08 29.36
N ILE A 123 -16.32 -5.36 29.63
CA ILE A 123 -16.37 -4.06 30.34
C ILE A 123 -17.24 -3.07 29.56
N PHE A 124 -17.10 -3.02 28.24
CA PHE A 124 -17.91 -2.18 27.37
C PHE A 124 -19.40 -2.55 27.45
N LEU A 125 -19.75 -3.84 27.41
CA LEU A 125 -21.15 -4.28 27.52
C LEU A 125 -21.75 -3.92 28.89
N ILE A 126 -21.00 -4.10 29.99
CA ILE A 126 -21.45 -3.72 31.33
C ILE A 126 -21.70 -2.21 31.40
N ASN A 127 -20.77 -1.41 30.85
CA ASN A 127 -20.92 0.04 30.78
C ASN A 127 -22.13 0.45 29.93
N ALA A 128 -22.35 -0.22 28.79
CA ALA A 128 -23.50 0.02 27.93
C ALA A 128 -24.82 -0.31 28.65
N ALA A 129 -24.90 -1.45 29.34
CA ALA A 129 -26.08 -1.84 30.12
C ALA A 129 -26.34 -0.85 31.27
N TYR A 130 -25.29 -0.43 31.99
CA TYR A 130 -25.40 0.57 33.04
C TYR A 130 -25.92 1.91 32.50
N GLN A 131 -25.40 2.35 31.34
CA GLN A 131 -25.85 3.58 30.69
C GLN A 131 -27.29 3.47 30.20
N THR A 132 -27.73 2.32 29.69
CA THR A 132 -29.13 2.08 29.30
C THR A 132 -30.06 2.22 30.50
N ILE A 133 -29.75 1.58 31.64
CA ILE A 133 -30.56 1.67 32.86
C ILE A 133 -30.59 3.10 33.40
N ARG A 134 -29.44 3.80 33.40
CA ARG A 134 -29.36 5.20 33.84
C ARG A 134 -30.12 6.14 32.88
N SER A 135 -30.09 5.84 31.58
CA SER A 135 -30.85 6.57 30.56
C SER A 135 -32.35 6.41 30.78
N GLU A 136 -32.84 5.19 31.04
CA GLU A 136 -34.24 4.94 31.36
C GLU A 136 -34.68 5.63 32.65
N LYS A 137 -33.85 5.59 33.71
CA LYS A 137 -34.14 6.33 34.95
C LYS A 137 -34.23 7.84 34.72
N ARG A 138 -33.32 8.40 33.91
CA ARG A 138 -33.35 9.82 33.53
C ARG A 138 -34.62 10.14 32.76
N ILE A 139 -34.95 9.37 31.73
CA ILE A 139 -36.18 9.55 30.94
C ILE A 139 -37.39 9.48 31.87
N ARG A 140 -37.50 8.45 32.71
CA ARG A 140 -38.61 8.28 33.67
C ARG A 140 -38.76 9.46 34.64
N LEU A 141 -37.65 10.05 35.12
CA LEU A 141 -37.66 11.25 35.97
C LEU A 141 -38.10 12.51 35.22
N HIS A 142 -37.75 12.64 33.94
CA HIS A 142 -38.24 13.71 33.07
C HIS A 142 -39.71 13.50 32.66
N GLU A 143 -40.16 12.24 32.48
CA GLU A 143 -41.55 11.90 32.20
C GLU A 143 -42.48 12.13 33.41
N GLN A 144 -41.97 11.95 34.63
CA GLN A 144 -42.71 12.21 35.87
C GLN A 144 -42.76 13.69 36.29
N GLY A 145 -42.24 14.61 35.46
CA GLY A 145 -42.39 16.06 35.67
C GLY A 145 -41.64 16.64 36.87
N LYS A 146 -40.70 15.91 37.48
CA LYS A 146 -39.96 16.36 38.69
C LYS A 146 -38.73 17.22 38.40
N SER A 147 -38.34 17.36 37.14
CA SER A 147 -37.48 18.44 36.67
C SER A 147 -38.43 19.62 36.42
N GLY A 148 -38.40 20.67 37.25
CA GLY A 148 -39.37 21.77 37.31
C GLY A 148 -39.53 22.65 36.06
N VAL A 149 -39.42 22.08 34.86
CA VAL A 149 -39.77 22.69 33.59
C VAL A 149 -40.66 21.70 32.83
N ILE A 150 -41.95 22.03 32.75
CA ILE A 150 -42.97 21.26 32.05
C ILE A 150 -42.80 21.50 30.54
N TYR A 151 -42.17 20.56 29.84
CA TYR A 151 -42.24 20.50 28.37
C TYR A 151 -43.14 19.33 27.97
N ASN A 152 -44.42 19.39 28.36
CA ASN A 152 -45.43 18.42 27.93
C ASN A 152 -45.93 18.67 26.49
N THR A 153 -45.28 19.58 25.75
CA THR A 153 -45.70 20.01 24.40
C THR A 153 -44.86 19.39 23.27
N TYR A 154 -43.74 18.71 23.57
CA TYR A 154 -42.93 18.01 22.55
C TYR A 154 -42.75 16.53 22.90
N ARG A 155 -43.86 15.78 22.94
CA ARG A 155 -43.83 14.33 22.73
C ARG A 155 -44.30 14.05 21.31
N VAL A 156 -43.36 13.90 20.38
CA VAL A 156 -43.65 13.28 19.09
C VAL A 156 -43.39 11.78 19.26
N PRO A 157 -44.41 10.90 19.19
CA PRO A 157 -44.16 9.47 19.21
C PRO A 157 -43.40 9.08 17.94
N LEU A 158 -42.11 8.80 18.06
CA LEU A 158 -41.22 8.36 16.97
C LEU A 158 -41.47 6.89 16.56
N ILE A 159 -42.72 6.44 16.62
CA ILE A 159 -43.13 5.13 16.14
C ILE A 159 -44.39 5.33 15.33
N THR A 160 -44.21 5.49 14.02
CA THR A 160 -45.03 4.92 12.93
C THR A 160 -44.65 5.57 11.59
N ASN A 161 -44.83 4.80 10.51
CA ASN A 161 -44.58 5.20 9.12
C ASN A 161 -45.30 6.50 8.69
N GLY A 162 -46.27 6.98 9.47
CA GLY A 162 -46.98 8.24 9.22
C GLY A 162 -46.14 9.52 9.42
N PHE A 163 -45.12 9.51 10.28
CA PHE A 163 -44.31 10.73 10.50
C PHE A 163 -43.35 11.01 9.35
N ARG A 164 -42.79 9.96 8.71
CA ARG A 164 -41.97 10.13 7.50
C ARG A 164 -42.76 10.83 6.41
N ASN A 165 -43.99 10.35 6.15
CA ASN A 165 -44.87 10.95 5.15
C ASN A 165 -45.27 12.39 5.52
N ALA A 166 -45.52 12.69 6.79
CA ALA A 166 -45.87 14.05 7.22
C ALA A 166 -44.70 15.04 7.08
N VAL A 167 -43.46 14.62 7.37
CA VAL A 167 -42.27 15.45 7.16
C VAL A 167 -41.97 15.63 5.68
N GLU A 168 -42.17 14.59 4.87
CA GLU A 168 -41.99 14.62 3.42
C GLU A 168 -43.03 15.53 2.73
N ASP A 169 -44.31 15.46 3.14
CA ASP A 169 -45.38 16.37 2.69
C ASP A 169 -45.09 17.83 3.07
N MET A 170 -44.53 18.08 4.26
CA MET A 170 -44.14 19.44 4.68
C MET A 170 -42.93 19.95 3.90
N TYR A 171 -41.97 19.10 3.57
CA TYR A 171 -40.82 19.44 2.72
C TYR A 171 -41.25 19.71 1.27
N GLU A 172 -42.15 18.91 0.71
CA GLU A 172 -42.73 19.16 -0.62
C GLU A 172 -43.56 20.44 -0.65
N THR A 173 -44.37 20.71 0.38
CA THR A 173 -45.17 21.94 0.46
C THR A 173 -44.28 23.19 0.61
N ALA A 174 -43.21 23.11 1.39
CA ALA A 174 -42.24 24.21 1.53
C ALA A 174 -41.45 24.47 0.23
N ASN A 175 -41.06 23.41 -0.49
CA ASN A 175 -40.42 23.53 -1.80
C ASN A 175 -41.40 24.04 -2.88
N ALA A 176 -42.68 23.64 -2.84
CA ALA A 176 -43.70 24.12 -3.77
C ALA A 176 -44.10 25.59 -3.52
N ALA A 177 -43.97 26.08 -2.29
CA ALA A 177 -44.20 27.48 -1.93
C ALA A 177 -43.01 28.40 -2.31
N GLN A 178 -41.81 27.85 -2.53
CA GLN A 178 -40.68 28.63 -3.04
C GLN A 178 -40.80 28.82 -4.57
N LYS A 179 -41.25 30.00 -4.99
CA LYS A 179 -41.06 30.45 -6.38
C LYS A 179 -39.56 30.70 -6.62
N PRO A 180 -38.94 30.15 -7.67
CA PRO A 180 -37.53 30.42 -7.98
C PRO A 180 -37.34 31.89 -8.37
N GLU A 181 -36.70 32.68 -7.50
CA GLU A 181 -36.50 34.12 -7.68
C GLU A 181 -35.13 34.47 -8.28
N TYR A 182 -34.59 33.62 -9.17
CA TYR A 182 -33.24 33.83 -9.74
C TYR A 182 -33.08 33.65 -11.24
N ILE A 183 -34.17 33.75 -12.02
CA ILE A 183 -34.07 34.00 -13.46
C ILE A 183 -35.05 35.10 -13.85
N SER A 184 -34.65 36.36 -13.69
CA SER A 184 -35.20 37.50 -14.42
C SER A 184 -34.27 38.70 -14.27
N GLY A 185 -33.43 38.90 -15.27
CA GLY A 185 -32.51 40.02 -15.33
C GLY A 185 -31.77 40.17 -16.65
N LEU A 186 -32.45 40.08 -17.80
CA LEU A 186 -32.14 40.96 -18.95
C LEU A 186 -33.26 40.96 -20.02
N THR A 187 -33.91 42.12 -20.13
CA THR A 187 -34.43 42.78 -21.34
C THR A 187 -35.38 42.06 -22.32
N THR A 188 -36.61 42.58 -22.32
CA THR A 188 -37.32 43.17 -23.47
C THR A 188 -37.77 42.28 -24.63
N ALA A 189 -39.11 42.19 -24.75
CA ALA A 189 -39.93 41.98 -25.96
C ALA A 189 -39.62 40.70 -26.76
N THR A 190 -40.56 39.78 -27.00
CA THR A 190 -41.73 40.01 -27.86
C THR A 190 -42.65 38.79 -27.76
N ASN A 191 -43.95 39.06 -27.84
CA ASN A 191 -45.08 38.14 -28.02
C ASN A 191 -44.80 36.96 -28.99
N GLU A 192 -45.22 35.74 -28.62
CA GLU A 192 -46.41 35.05 -29.17
C GLU A 192 -46.48 33.56 -28.73
N ARG A 193 -47.66 33.15 -28.24
CA ARG A 193 -48.14 31.75 -28.16
C ARG A 193 -48.82 31.38 -29.50
N PRO A 194 -49.48 30.20 -29.70
CA PRO A 194 -49.45 28.86 -29.07
C PRO A 194 -49.21 27.77 -30.17
N HIS A 195 -49.15 26.45 -29.96
CA HIS A 195 -50.30 25.55 -29.71
C HIS A 195 -49.88 24.06 -29.74
N ASP A 196 -50.64 23.25 -28.98
CA ASP A 196 -51.04 21.84 -29.19
C ASP A 196 -50.02 20.69 -29.00
N MET A 197 -50.38 19.51 -28.45
CA MET A 197 -51.58 18.98 -27.76
C MET A 197 -51.16 17.65 -27.09
N ASN A 198 -51.87 17.28 -26.02
CA ASN A 198 -52.21 15.95 -25.47
C ASN A 198 -51.47 14.70 -26.03
N GLY A 199 -50.94 13.75 -25.24
CA GLY A 199 -51.38 13.26 -23.94
C GLY A 199 -52.27 12.03 -24.12
N GLU A 200 -51.75 10.81 -23.88
CA GLU A 200 -52.53 9.65 -23.39
C GLU A 200 -51.61 8.48 -22.92
N THR A 201 -51.80 8.11 -21.65
CA THR A 201 -51.43 6.91 -20.85
C THR A 201 -52.01 5.59 -21.41
N PRO A 202 -51.68 4.32 -20.99
CA PRO A 202 -51.44 3.86 -19.59
C PRO A 202 -50.51 2.61 -19.32
N THR A 203 -49.90 2.58 -18.13
CA THR A 203 -49.68 1.45 -17.16
C THR A 203 -49.07 0.07 -17.63
N PRO A 204 -48.80 -0.94 -16.76
CA PRO A 204 -47.44 -1.28 -16.27
C PRO A 204 -46.98 -2.75 -16.48
N ALA A 205 -45.67 -3.04 -16.47
CA ALA A 205 -45.13 -4.34 -16.04
C ALA A 205 -43.59 -4.36 -15.81
N GLN A 206 -43.22 -4.85 -14.61
CA GLN A 206 -42.09 -5.73 -14.24
C GLN A 206 -40.61 -5.40 -14.60
N PRO A 207 -39.65 -5.61 -13.66
CA PRO A 207 -38.21 -5.45 -13.92
C PRO A 207 -37.45 -6.78 -14.10
N LEU A 208 -36.65 -6.87 -15.16
CA LEU A 208 -35.51 -7.79 -15.40
C LEU A 208 -34.57 -7.10 -16.43
N PRO A 209 -33.29 -7.48 -16.61
CA PRO A 209 -32.31 -8.02 -15.67
C PRO A 209 -30.93 -7.30 -15.75
N ALA A 210 -30.04 -7.66 -14.82
CA ALA A 210 -28.63 -7.29 -14.83
C ALA A 210 -27.89 -7.86 -16.05
N VAL A 211 -27.20 -6.99 -16.80
CA VAL A 211 -26.28 -7.38 -17.87
C VAL A 211 -24.88 -7.52 -17.29
N ALA A 212 -24.44 -8.78 -17.18
CA ALA A 212 -23.05 -9.13 -16.93
C ALA A 212 -22.21 -8.82 -18.17
N THR A 213 -21.31 -7.83 -18.08
CA THR A 213 -20.28 -7.63 -19.10
C THR A 213 -19.11 -8.58 -18.79
N ALA A 214 -18.93 -9.56 -19.67
CA ALA A 214 -17.88 -10.56 -19.58
C ALA A 214 -16.49 -9.91 -19.70
N TYR A 215 -15.68 -10.03 -18.65
CA TYR A 215 -14.24 -9.79 -18.71
C TYR A 215 -13.60 -10.95 -19.47
N THR A 216 -13.23 -10.72 -20.73
CA THR A 216 -12.44 -11.69 -21.48
C THR A 216 -11.06 -11.79 -20.84
N ALA A 217 -10.82 -12.91 -20.17
CA ALA A 217 -9.53 -13.31 -19.66
C ALA A 217 -8.50 -13.36 -20.80
N THR A 218 -7.67 -12.33 -20.89
CA THR A 218 -6.50 -12.35 -21.75
C THR A 218 -5.42 -13.13 -21.01
N LYS A 219 -5.12 -14.32 -21.53
CA LYS A 219 -4.05 -15.22 -21.04
C LYS A 219 -2.74 -14.43 -20.85
N PRO A 220 -1.94 -14.70 -19.79
CA PRO A 220 -0.59 -14.18 -19.73
C PRO A 220 0.21 -14.79 -20.88
N LEU A 221 0.75 -13.92 -21.74
CA LEU A 221 1.74 -14.30 -22.74
C LEU A 221 2.97 -14.79 -21.98
N GLN A 222 3.22 -16.10 -22.04
CA GLN A 222 4.50 -16.70 -21.67
C GLN A 222 5.56 -16.13 -22.61
N SER A 223 6.32 -15.15 -22.14
CA SER A 223 7.62 -14.83 -22.71
C SER A 223 8.57 -15.95 -22.31
N THR A 224 8.70 -16.92 -23.22
CA THR A 224 9.75 -17.93 -23.23
C THR A 224 11.08 -17.22 -23.44
N ASP A 225 11.80 -16.92 -22.36
CA ASP A 225 13.22 -16.58 -22.44
C ASP A 225 14.00 -17.87 -22.71
N ASN A 226 14.29 -18.09 -23.99
CA ASN A 226 15.26 -19.08 -24.44
C ASN A 226 16.67 -18.49 -24.40
N ASN A 227 17.60 -19.30 -23.89
CA ASN A 227 19.06 -19.24 -24.07
C ASN A 227 19.85 -18.20 -23.27
N THR A 228 20.08 -18.50 -21.99
CA THR A 228 21.39 -18.28 -21.37
C THR A 228 22.07 -19.63 -21.15
N VAL A 229 23.18 -19.85 -21.82
CA VAL A 229 24.06 -21.01 -21.67
C VAL A 229 24.43 -21.16 -20.18
N HIS A 230 23.89 -22.20 -19.54
CA HIS A 230 24.09 -22.47 -18.12
C HIS A 230 25.55 -22.85 -17.84
N LYS A 231 26.24 -22.04 -17.04
CA LYS A 231 27.39 -22.50 -16.26
C LYS A 231 26.85 -23.28 -15.05
N SER A 232 27.30 -24.52 -14.91
CA SER A 232 26.94 -25.40 -13.80
C SER A 232 27.39 -24.82 -12.45
N GLY A 233 26.44 -24.44 -11.60
CA GLY A 233 26.70 -24.03 -10.20
C GLY A 233 26.02 -22.74 -9.73
N GLU A 234 25.33 -22.00 -10.62
CA GLU A 234 24.70 -20.73 -10.26
C GLU A 234 23.30 -20.95 -9.65
N ALA A 235 23.05 -20.37 -8.47
CA ALA A 235 21.76 -20.45 -7.81
C ALA A 235 20.69 -19.72 -8.64
N THR A 236 19.63 -20.42 -9.03
CA THR A 236 18.50 -19.83 -9.76
C THR A 236 17.52 -19.21 -8.78
N PHE A 237 17.35 -17.89 -8.82
CA PHE A 237 16.39 -17.15 -8.01
C PHE A 237 15.12 -16.82 -8.82
N PRO A 238 13.94 -16.79 -8.19
CA PRO A 238 12.71 -16.45 -8.88
C PRO A 238 12.74 -14.99 -9.35
N THR A 239 12.36 -14.77 -10.60
CA THR A 239 12.15 -13.44 -11.17
C THR A 239 10.96 -12.76 -10.49
N LEU A 240 11.11 -11.47 -10.19
CA LEU A 240 10.06 -10.67 -9.56
C LEU A 240 8.83 -10.55 -10.45
N ALA A 241 7.65 -10.50 -9.86
CA ALA A 241 6.38 -10.32 -10.57
C ALA A 241 6.19 -8.85 -11.01
N LEU A 242 6.97 -8.41 -12.00
CA LEU A 242 6.94 -7.05 -12.53
C LEU A 242 6.28 -6.99 -13.92
N THR A 243 5.78 -5.82 -14.27
CA THR A 243 5.27 -5.54 -15.62
C THR A 243 6.41 -5.42 -16.63
N ALA A 244 6.12 -5.67 -17.92
CA ALA A 244 7.13 -5.52 -18.99
C ALA A 244 7.79 -4.13 -19.00
N ALA A 245 7.02 -3.07 -18.77
CA ALA A 245 7.55 -1.70 -18.71
C ALA A 245 8.51 -1.50 -17.51
N GLN A 246 8.28 -2.17 -16.38
CA GLN A 246 9.21 -2.13 -15.23
C GLN A 246 10.51 -2.88 -15.51
N PHE A 247 10.44 -4.03 -16.19
CA PHE A 247 11.65 -4.72 -16.65
C PHE A 247 12.44 -3.86 -17.64
N GLN A 248 11.76 -3.18 -18.56
CA GLN A 248 12.42 -2.26 -19.48
C GLN A 248 13.11 -1.10 -18.74
N ILE A 249 12.48 -0.54 -17.69
CA ILE A 249 13.11 0.48 -16.84
C ILE A 249 14.39 -0.08 -16.20
N ILE A 250 14.32 -1.29 -15.63
CA ILE A 250 15.48 -1.96 -15.00
C ILE A 250 16.60 -2.16 -16.01
N ASP A 251 16.29 -2.67 -17.20
CA ASP A 251 17.27 -2.96 -18.25
C ASP A 251 17.95 -1.66 -18.73
N ASN A 252 17.17 -0.61 -18.97
CA ASN A 252 17.70 0.69 -19.40
C ASN A 252 18.60 1.33 -18.34
N LEU A 253 18.19 1.29 -17.06
CA LEU A 253 19.02 1.79 -15.95
C LEU A 253 20.30 0.98 -15.78
N ASN A 254 20.23 -0.35 -15.96
CA ASN A 254 21.40 -1.21 -15.89
C ASN A 254 22.37 -1.00 -17.05
N ALA A 255 21.87 -0.66 -18.24
CA ALA A 255 22.70 -0.33 -19.41
C ALA A 255 23.62 0.88 -19.16
N VAL A 256 23.28 1.75 -18.21
CA VAL A 256 24.15 2.87 -17.79
C VAL A 256 25.43 2.36 -17.12
N GLY A 257 25.46 1.13 -16.57
CA GLY A 257 26.66 0.53 -16.00
C GLY A 257 26.91 0.90 -14.54
N PHE A 258 25.92 0.67 -13.69
CA PHE A 258 26.07 0.78 -12.23
C PHE A 258 26.84 -0.41 -11.65
N ARG A 259 27.84 -0.14 -10.81
CA ARG A 259 28.42 -1.15 -9.91
C ARG A 259 27.58 -1.23 -8.64
N LYS A 260 27.10 -2.41 -8.27
CA LYS A 260 26.09 -2.56 -7.21
C LYS A 260 26.65 -3.41 -6.09
N TYR A 261 26.63 -2.89 -4.86
CA TYR A 261 27.10 -3.59 -3.68
C TYR A 261 25.92 -3.92 -2.77
N PRO A 262 25.54 -5.19 -2.66
CA PRO A 262 24.63 -5.61 -1.61
C PRO A 262 25.32 -5.46 -0.25
N VAL A 263 24.56 -5.01 0.75
CA VAL A 263 25.06 -4.75 2.11
C VAL A 263 24.25 -5.56 3.10
N HIS A 264 24.94 -6.30 3.96
CA HIS A 264 24.33 -7.09 5.01
C HIS A 264 24.67 -6.48 6.38
N ILE A 265 23.71 -5.71 6.93
CA ILE A 265 23.78 -5.19 8.30
C ILE A 265 23.19 -6.25 9.24
N HIS A 266 23.98 -6.71 10.20
CA HIS A 266 23.66 -7.83 11.09
C HIS A 266 23.09 -7.36 12.43
N GLN A 267 23.63 -6.27 12.98
CA GLN A 267 23.34 -5.86 14.36
C GLN A 267 21.95 -5.26 14.57
N VAL A 268 21.36 -4.67 13.53
CA VAL A 268 20.10 -3.94 13.65
C VAL A 268 19.14 -4.25 12.51
N ARG A 269 17.85 -4.25 12.82
CA ARG A 269 16.78 -4.35 11.83
C ARG A 269 16.53 -3.03 11.09
N HIS A 270 16.99 -1.90 11.62
CA HIS A 270 16.86 -0.60 10.95
C HIS A 270 18.01 -0.36 9.96
N SER A 271 18.23 -1.32 9.04
CA SER A 271 19.35 -1.31 8.10
C SER A 271 19.38 -0.06 7.19
N HIS A 272 18.19 0.46 6.84
CA HIS A 272 18.03 1.72 6.10
C HIS A 272 18.80 2.90 6.71
N ALA A 273 18.68 3.09 8.03
CA ALA A 273 19.35 4.18 8.73
C ALA A 273 20.80 3.81 9.09
N ALA A 274 21.06 2.52 9.28
CA ALA A 274 22.36 2.02 9.69
C ALA A 274 23.40 2.08 8.55
N ILE A 275 23.02 1.77 7.31
CA ILE A 275 23.93 1.72 6.16
C ILE A 275 24.70 3.04 5.93
N ILE A 276 24.07 4.18 6.23
CA ILE A 276 24.66 5.52 6.15
C ILE A 276 25.06 6.11 7.52
N VAL A 277 24.98 5.33 8.59
CA VAL A 277 25.28 5.80 9.97
C VAL A 277 24.49 7.08 10.31
N ARG A 278 23.18 7.10 10.02
CA ARG A 278 22.33 8.30 10.16
C ARG A 278 22.34 8.91 11.57
N SER A 279 22.66 8.11 12.59
CA SER A 279 22.80 8.54 13.97
C SER A 279 24.09 7.94 14.54
N PRO A 280 24.86 8.67 15.38
CA PRO A 280 26.12 8.21 15.95
C PRO A 280 25.87 7.24 17.12
N ARG A 281 25.22 6.11 16.83
CA ARG A 281 24.94 5.04 17.79
C ARG A 281 25.92 3.91 17.57
N GLU A 282 26.33 3.26 18.66
CA GLU A 282 27.20 2.08 18.58
C GLU A 282 26.59 0.94 17.76
N SER A 283 25.25 0.81 17.79
CA SER A 283 24.54 -0.19 16.98
C SER A 283 24.60 0.05 15.47
N PHE A 284 25.00 1.24 15.02
CA PHE A 284 25.15 1.60 13.60
C PHE A 284 26.60 1.52 13.11
N LYS A 285 27.52 1.00 13.93
CA LYS A 285 28.95 0.91 13.60
C LYS A 285 29.24 0.14 12.31
N GLU A 286 28.39 -0.82 11.94
CA GLU A 286 28.53 -1.60 10.70
C GLU A 286 28.40 -0.72 9.45
N GLY A 287 27.59 0.34 9.49
CA GLY A 287 27.51 1.32 8.41
C GLY A 287 28.83 2.05 8.16
N LYS A 288 29.68 2.21 9.19
CA LYS A 288 31.02 2.81 9.00
C LYS A 288 31.89 1.96 8.07
N ILE A 289 31.69 0.64 8.04
CA ILE A 289 32.41 -0.26 7.13
C ILE A 289 31.96 -0.01 5.68
N VAL A 290 30.67 0.23 5.46
CA VAL A 290 30.11 0.57 4.14
C VAL A 290 30.67 1.90 3.66
N VAL A 291 30.62 2.93 4.52
CA VAL A 291 31.18 4.26 4.20
C VAL A 291 32.69 4.17 3.94
N ARG A 292 33.43 3.38 4.74
CA ARG A 292 34.85 3.13 4.53
C ARG A 292 35.12 2.48 3.16
N HIS A 293 34.36 1.44 2.80
CA HIS A 293 34.47 0.79 1.50
C HIS A 293 34.23 1.79 0.36
N TRP A 294 33.17 2.59 0.47
CA TRP A 294 32.87 3.62 -0.51
C TRP A 294 34.03 4.62 -0.64
N LEU A 295 34.56 5.14 0.46
CA LEU A 295 35.66 6.10 0.46
C LEU A 295 36.96 5.54 -0.12
N GLU A 296 37.29 4.29 0.20
CA GLU A 296 38.59 3.69 -0.17
C GLU A 296 38.59 3.08 -1.58
N LYS A 297 37.45 2.57 -2.07
CA LYS A 297 37.37 1.81 -3.33
C LYS A 297 36.69 2.57 -4.46
N GLU A 298 35.67 3.36 -4.16
CA GLU A 298 34.73 3.88 -5.16
C GLU A 298 34.76 5.41 -5.26
N PHE A 299 34.99 6.11 -4.15
CA PHE A 299 35.08 7.55 -4.09
C PHE A 299 36.44 8.01 -4.62
N ARG A 300 36.44 8.76 -5.73
CA ARG A 300 37.62 9.39 -6.30
C ARG A 300 37.27 10.85 -6.58
N ILE A 301 38.16 11.76 -6.16
CA ILE A 301 38.07 13.21 -6.38
C ILE A 301 38.52 13.53 -7.81
#